data_AF-A0A9E5RXD1-F1
#
_entry.id   AF-A0A9E5RXD1-F1
#
_cell.length_a   1.000
_cell.length_b   1.000
_cell.length_c   1.000
_cell.angle_alpha   90.00
_cell.angle_beta   90.00
_cell.angle_gamma   90.00
#
_symmetry.space_group_name_H-M   'P 1'
#
loop_
_entity.id
_entity.type
_entity.pdbx_description
1 polymer ?
#
loop_
_entity_poly.entity_id
_entity_poly.type
_entity_poly.pdbx_seq_one_letter_code
_entity_poly.pdbx_strand_id
1 'polypeptide(L)'
;MRDLTTRIIAKIDDVRYKSFLTSQLNIININDFDINTTPTSCIVKDEINEIAISKWVSPKRTRSYPYARVYDTISRSKRATVIPVVKDEGSDGDRDFLQWDTICLMSLLQVSVILGYYQSASKNQKYSHKVTKQKFDSDWIKERIKRLSSNYQSDALHWNIRQIREELSPVIQKQIEACDMPLALSSAYRISKTTGVIFHNLAGLTNFREIIERDIDEFINHSRTRAEQAQSRELSTIHVYENLATASKASITITNIVGGKYFLQSMKF
;
A
#
# COMPACT_ATOMS: atom_id res chain seq x y z
N MET A 1 36.39 11.90 -13.82
CA MET A 1 36.38 10.91 -12.72
C MET A 1 35.09 10.12 -12.81
N ARG A 2 35.15 8.79 -12.92
CA ARG A 2 33.94 7.96 -12.80
C ARG A 2 33.55 7.97 -11.33
N ASP A 3 32.47 8.67 -10.99
CA ASP A 3 31.89 8.61 -9.66
C ASP A 3 31.43 7.17 -9.44
N LEU A 4 32.22 6.39 -8.68
CA LEU A 4 31.89 5.02 -8.33
C LEU A 4 30.76 5.09 -7.29
N THR A 5 29.53 5.22 -7.78
CA THR A 5 28.34 5.09 -6.93
C THR A 5 28.39 3.71 -6.31
N THR A 6 28.56 3.64 -5.00
CA THR A 6 28.67 2.36 -4.29
C THR A 6 27.36 1.60 -4.48
N ARG A 7 27.46 0.34 -4.91
CA ARG A 7 26.30 -0.53 -5.15
C ARG A 7 26.36 -1.74 -4.24
N ILE A 8 25.37 -1.85 -3.37
CA ILE A 8 25.19 -2.97 -2.44
C ILE A 8 24.08 -3.86 -2.99
N ILE A 9 24.37 -5.15 -3.13
CA ILE A 9 23.40 -6.16 -3.52
C ILE A 9 23.31 -7.18 -2.38
N ALA A 10 22.11 -7.44 -1.90
CA ALA A 10 21.86 -8.39 -0.83
C ALA A 10 20.67 -9.30 -1.15
N LYS A 11 20.61 -10.43 -0.47
CA LYS A 11 19.52 -11.40 -0.57
C LYS A 11 19.04 -11.77 0.82
N ILE A 12 17.72 -11.81 1.01
CA ILE A 12 17.06 -12.32 2.21
C ILE A 12 16.61 -13.75 1.92
N ASP A 13 17.27 -14.71 2.58
CA ASP A 13 16.92 -16.13 2.48
C ASP A 13 15.88 -16.55 3.53
N ASP A 14 15.96 -15.99 4.75
CA ASP A 14 15.04 -16.26 5.85
C ASP A 14 14.85 -15.00 6.70
N VAL A 15 13.71 -14.89 7.38
CA VAL A 15 13.36 -13.77 8.26
C VAL A 15 12.87 -14.32 9.60
N ARG A 16 13.66 -14.05 10.64
CA ARG A 16 13.31 -14.37 12.04
C ARG A 16 13.32 -13.09 12.85
N TYR A 17 12.22 -12.80 13.52
CA TYR A 17 12.14 -11.67 14.43
C TYR A 17 11.36 -12.06 15.69
N LYS A 18 11.72 -11.39 16.78
CA LYS A 18 10.93 -11.36 18.00
C LYS A 18 10.48 -9.91 18.19
N SER A 19 9.17 -9.69 18.24
CA SER A 19 8.62 -8.36 18.44
C SER A 19 8.80 -7.94 19.89
N PHE A 20 9.30 -6.73 20.11
CA PHE A 20 9.39 -6.10 21.43
C PHE A 20 8.59 -4.80 21.45
N LEU A 21 8.07 -4.39 22.61
CA LEU A 21 7.36 -3.12 22.76
C LEU A 21 6.14 -2.96 21.82
N THR A 22 5.44 -4.05 21.52
CA THR A 22 4.18 -3.99 20.74
C THR A 22 3.09 -3.33 21.57
N SER A 23 2.28 -2.49 20.94
CA SER A 23 1.12 -1.86 21.59
C SER A 23 0.08 -2.90 22.00
N GLN A 24 -0.67 -2.62 23.06
CA GLN A 24 -1.90 -3.38 23.34
C GLN A 24 -2.96 -3.02 22.29
N LEU A 25 -3.49 -4.05 21.62
CA LEU A 25 -4.44 -3.87 20.54
C LEU A 25 -5.88 -3.89 21.06
N ASN A 26 -6.66 -2.86 20.69
CA ASN A 26 -8.09 -2.83 20.97
C ASN A 26 -8.80 -4.00 20.24
N ILE A 27 -9.69 -4.67 20.95
CA ILE A 27 -10.51 -5.75 20.39
C ILE A 27 -11.86 -5.16 19.97
N ILE A 28 -12.26 -5.40 18.73
CA ILE A 28 -13.43 -4.81 18.10
C ILE A 28 -14.25 -5.93 17.47
N ASN A 29 -15.56 -5.96 17.73
CA ASN A 29 -16.44 -6.91 17.09
C ASN A 29 -16.56 -6.55 15.59
N ILE A 30 -16.56 -7.56 14.71
CA ILE A 30 -16.66 -7.37 13.26
C ILE A 30 -17.92 -6.57 12.84
N ASN A 31 -19.01 -6.65 13.61
CA ASN A 31 -20.23 -5.92 13.34
C ASN A 31 -20.10 -4.42 13.64
N ASP A 32 -19.26 -4.06 14.63
CA ASP A 32 -18.98 -2.68 15.03
C ASP A 32 -17.75 -2.09 14.33
N PHE A 33 -17.06 -2.90 13.52
CA PHE A 33 -15.81 -2.50 12.89
C PHE A 33 -16.05 -1.44 11.79
N ASP A 34 -15.35 -0.31 11.90
CA ASP A 34 -15.20 0.65 10.81
C ASP A 34 -13.72 1.01 10.62
N ILE A 35 -13.16 0.66 9.45
CA ILE A 35 -11.75 0.90 9.14
C ILE A 35 -11.36 2.39 9.23
N ASN A 36 -12.30 3.31 9.12
CA ASN A 36 -12.05 4.74 9.12
C ASN A 36 -11.98 5.35 10.53
N THR A 37 -12.64 4.73 11.52
CA THR A 37 -12.73 5.24 12.91
C THR A 37 -11.90 4.42 13.90
N THR A 38 -11.65 3.16 13.59
CA THR A 38 -10.79 2.27 14.40
C THR A 38 -9.34 2.74 14.43
N PRO A 39 -8.53 2.32 15.43
CA PRO A 39 -7.10 2.63 15.47
C PRO A 39 -6.33 2.13 14.23
N THR A 40 -5.06 2.52 14.09
CA THR A 40 -4.21 2.05 12.98
C THR A 40 -3.94 0.55 13.00
N SER A 41 -4.01 -0.05 14.18
CA SER A 41 -3.85 -1.47 14.47
C SER A 41 -4.88 -1.89 15.52
N CYS A 42 -5.58 -3.00 15.27
CA CYS A 42 -6.58 -3.54 16.20
C CYS A 42 -6.74 -5.05 16.00
N ILE A 43 -7.47 -5.71 16.90
CA ILE A 43 -7.94 -7.08 16.73
C ILE A 43 -9.41 -7.01 16.35
N VAL A 44 -9.76 -7.61 15.21
CA VAL A 44 -11.14 -7.78 14.79
C VAL A 44 -11.56 -9.20 15.10
N LYS A 45 -12.67 -9.36 15.82
CA LYS A 45 -13.20 -10.66 16.21
C LYS A 45 -14.63 -10.87 15.71
N ASP A 46 -14.92 -12.10 15.29
CA ASP A 46 -16.28 -12.63 15.21
C ASP A 46 -16.51 -13.60 16.39
N GLU A 47 -17.56 -14.42 16.34
CA GLU A 47 -17.87 -15.38 17.42
C GLU A 47 -16.83 -16.49 17.57
N ILE A 48 -16.09 -16.81 16.50
CA ILE A 48 -15.22 -17.99 16.41
C ILE A 48 -13.76 -17.60 16.13
N ASN A 49 -13.55 -16.56 15.34
CA ASN A 49 -12.25 -16.17 14.79
C ASN A 49 -11.81 -14.80 15.29
N GLU A 50 -10.51 -14.63 15.44
CA GLU A 50 -9.86 -13.33 15.60
C GLU A 50 -8.79 -13.12 14.54
N ILE A 51 -8.61 -11.85 14.13
CA ILE A 51 -7.57 -11.45 13.21
C ILE A 51 -7.04 -10.07 13.57
N ALA A 52 -5.72 -9.93 13.60
CA ALA A 52 -5.08 -8.64 13.81
C ALA A 52 -5.07 -7.85 12.49
N ILE A 53 -5.60 -6.63 12.51
CA ILE A 53 -5.72 -5.78 11.33
C ILE A 53 -4.89 -4.51 11.53
N SER A 54 -4.07 -4.19 10.54
CA SER A 54 -3.43 -2.88 10.40
C SER A 54 -3.94 -2.14 9.15
N LYS A 55 -3.74 -0.82 9.08
CA LYS A 55 -4.16 -0.03 7.91
C LYS A 55 -3.13 0.98 7.43
N TRP A 56 -3.07 1.15 6.11
CA TRP A 56 -2.19 2.10 5.44
C TRP A 56 -2.97 3.31 4.93
N VAL A 57 -2.27 4.44 4.81
CA VAL A 57 -2.85 5.71 4.34
C VAL A 57 -2.49 6.01 2.88
N SER A 58 -1.46 5.36 2.34
CA SER A 58 -1.02 5.47 0.94
C SER A 58 -0.39 4.13 0.55
N PRO A 59 -0.47 3.71 -0.73
CA PRO A 59 0.27 2.53 -1.18
C PRO A 59 1.78 2.75 -1.21
N LYS A 60 2.25 4.00 -1.20
CA LYS A 60 3.67 4.33 -1.32
C LYS A 60 4.41 4.12 -0.01
N ARG A 61 5.40 3.23 -0.03
CA ARG A 61 6.22 2.81 1.14
C ARG A 61 6.92 3.97 1.85
N THR A 62 7.28 5.05 1.16
CA THR A 62 7.93 6.22 1.79
C THR A 62 6.96 7.12 2.55
N ARG A 63 5.64 7.00 2.29
CA ARG A 63 4.59 7.75 2.98
C ARG A 63 3.86 6.90 4.03
N SER A 64 3.93 5.57 3.89
CA SER A 64 3.48 4.59 4.88
C SER A 64 4.57 3.54 5.02
N TYR A 65 5.48 3.74 6.00
CA TYR A 65 6.61 2.84 6.18
C TYR A 65 6.11 1.41 6.49
N PRO A 66 6.42 0.41 5.64
CA PRO A 66 5.72 -0.86 5.67
C PRO A 66 5.80 -1.59 7.00
N TYR A 67 7.00 -1.67 7.56
CA TYR A 67 7.24 -2.40 8.80
C TYR A 67 6.55 -1.72 9.99
N ALA A 68 6.63 -0.40 10.10
CA ALA A 68 5.94 0.35 11.15
C ALA A 68 4.42 0.18 11.07
N ARG A 69 3.84 0.04 9.87
CA ARG A 69 2.40 -0.17 9.72
C ARG A 69 1.90 -1.52 10.23
N VAL A 70 2.74 -2.56 10.18
CA VAL A 70 2.34 -3.91 10.59
C VAL A 70 2.96 -4.33 11.93
N TYR A 71 3.84 -3.51 12.51
CA TYR A 71 4.65 -3.90 13.67
C TYR A 71 3.83 -4.40 14.86
N ASP A 72 2.78 -3.68 15.24
CA ASP A 72 1.95 -4.08 16.40
C ASP A 72 1.15 -5.36 16.13
N THR A 73 0.83 -5.66 14.87
CA THR A 73 0.06 -6.86 14.48
C THR A 73 0.94 -8.04 14.12
N ILE A 74 2.25 -7.84 13.97
CA ILE A 74 3.19 -8.83 13.43
C ILE A 74 3.38 -10.05 14.33
N SER A 75 3.17 -9.90 15.64
CA SER A 75 3.27 -10.99 16.62
C SER A 75 2.04 -11.91 16.63
N ARG A 76 0.97 -11.57 15.91
CA ARG A 76 -0.29 -12.32 15.92
C ARG A 76 -0.30 -13.37 14.82
N SER A 77 -0.78 -14.58 15.13
CA SER A 77 -0.78 -15.73 14.21
C SER A 77 -1.54 -15.42 12.92
N LYS A 78 -2.77 -14.92 13.05
CA LYS A 78 -3.60 -14.47 11.93
C LYS A 78 -3.60 -12.95 11.87
N ARG A 79 -3.07 -12.40 10.78
CA ARG A 79 -2.85 -10.97 10.62
C ARG A 79 -3.00 -10.52 9.18
N ALA A 80 -3.58 -9.34 9.02
CA ALA A 80 -3.71 -8.70 7.72
C ALA A 80 -3.47 -7.20 7.79
N THR A 81 -3.17 -6.61 6.64
CA THR A 81 -3.06 -5.17 6.47
C THR A 81 -3.93 -4.70 5.32
N VAL A 82 -4.67 -3.62 5.56
CA VAL A 82 -5.45 -2.94 4.52
C VAL A 82 -4.55 -1.94 3.80
N ILE A 83 -4.43 -2.07 2.48
CA ILE A 83 -3.61 -1.19 1.64
C ILE A 83 -4.48 -0.62 0.52
N PRO A 84 -4.52 0.71 0.33
CA PRO A 84 -5.20 1.31 -0.82
C PRO A 84 -4.45 0.97 -2.11
N VAL A 85 -5.15 0.60 -3.18
CA VAL A 85 -4.51 0.32 -4.48
C VAL A 85 -3.92 1.57 -5.13
N VAL A 86 -4.58 2.71 -4.91
CA VAL A 86 -4.16 4.03 -5.37
C VAL A 86 -4.53 5.04 -4.30
N LYS A 87 -3.69 6.06 -4.13
CA LYS A 87 -4.07 7.30 -3.46
C LYS A 87 -3.85 8.46 -4.40
N ASP A 88 -4.94 8.95 -4.98
CA ASP A 88 -4.95 10.18 -5.77
C ASP A 88 -5.44 11.32 -4.89
N GLU A 89 -4.63 12.37 -4.75
CA GLU A 89 -4.96 13.55 -3.94
C GLU A 89 -5.55 14.68 -4.78
N GLY A 90 -5.75 14.54 -6.09
CA GLY A 90 -6.15 15.64 -6.97
C GLY A 90 -4.95 16.25 -7.72
N SER A 91 -5.21 17.10 -8.73
CA SER A 91 -4.15 17.64 -9.62
C SER A 91 -3.10 18.49 -8.91
N ASP A 92 -3.40 19.04 -7.72
CA ASP A 92 -2.45 19.79 -6.88
C ASP A 92 -1.78 18.87 -5.82
N GLY A 93 -1.95 17.57 -5.93
CA GLY A 93 -1.48 16.58 -4.96
C GLY A 93 -0.69 15.43 -5.58
N ASP A 94 -0.37 14.45 -4.75
CA ASP A 94 0.32 13.24 -5.20
C ASP A 94 -0.66 12.22 -5.79
N ARG A 95 -0.15 11.39 -6.72
CA ARG A 95 -0.83 10.18 -7.18
C ARG A 95 0.06 8.96 -6.97
N ASP A 96 -0.23 8.23 -5.91
CA ASP A 96 0.50 7.03 -5.50
C ASP A 96 -0.21 5.76 -6.00
N PHE A 97 0.57 4.77 -6.44
CA PHE A 97 0.08 3.47 -6.90
C PHE A 97 0.70 2.35 -6.08
N LEU A 98 -0.06 1.28 -5.86
CA LEU A 98 0.46 0.04 -5.30
C LEU A 98 1.53 -0.56 -6.22
N GLN A 99 2.59 -1.08 -5.61
CA GLN A 99 3.70 -1.72 -6.31
C GLN A 99 3.82 -3.19 -5.90
N TRP A 100 4.24 -4.03 -6.84
CA TRP A 100 4.47 -5.46 -6.63
C TRP A 100 5.31 -5.76 -5.37
N ASP A 101 6.46 -5.09 -5.22
CA ASP A 101 7.39 -5.40 -4.14
C ASP A 101 6.81 -5.09 -2.75
N THR A 102 5.80 -4.22 -2.65
CA THR A 102 5.05 -4.00 -1.40
C THR A 102 4.30 -5.25 -0.99
N ILE A 103 3.67 -5.94 -1.95
CA ILE A 103 2.91 -7.17 -1.72
C ILE A 103 3.86 -8.33 -1.39
N CYS A 104 4.97 -8.46 -2.11
CA CYS A 104 6.02 -9.42 -1.77
C CYS A 104 6.58 -9.22 -0.37
N LEU A 105 6.75 -7.97 0.08
CA LEU A 105 7.19 -7.70 1.46
C LEU A 105 6.18 -8.19 2.49
N MET A 106 4.88 -7.98 2.25
CA MET A 106 3.85 -8.47 3.16
C MET A 106 3.82 -10.00 3.20
N SER A 107 3.98 -10.66 2.04
CA SER A 107 4.12 -12.13 1.98
C SER A 107 5.35 -12.63 2.75
N LEU A 108 6.52 -11.96 2.60
CA LEU A 108 7.74 -12.30 3.34
C LEU A 108 7.54 -12.22 4.86
N LEU A 109 6.75 -11.25 5.32
CA LEU A 109 6.44 -11.06 6.74
C LEU A 109 5.27 -11.90 7.23
N GLN A 110 4.72 -12.79 6.38
CA GLN A 110 3.52 -13.58 6.66
C GLN A 110 2.33 -12.70 7.07
N VAL A 111 2.12 -11.60 6.34
CA VAL A 111 0.99 -10.67 6.51
C VAL A 111 0.11 -10.72 5.27
N SER A 112 -1.16 -11.06 5.45
CA SER A 112 -2.14 -11.02 4.36
C SER A 112 -2.49 -9.58 3.98
N VAL A 113 -2.65 -9.30 2.70
CA VAL A 113 -3.03 -7.98 2.19
C VAL A 113 -4.51 -7.95 1.88
N ILE A 114 -5.20 -6.90 2.31
CA ILE A 114 -6.56 -6.60 1.90
C ILE A 114 -6.50 -5.35 1.03
N LEU A 115 -6.85 -5.49 -0.25
CA LEU A 115 -6.87 -4.37 -1.18
C LEU A 115 -8.10 -3.49 -0.95
N GLY A 116 -7.86 -2.20 -0.71
CA GLY A 116 -8.88 -1.18 -0.50
C GLY A 116 -8.86 -0.10 -1.58
N TYR A 117 -9.96 0.65 -1.64
CA TYR A 117 -10.09 1.87 -2.44
C TYR A 117 -10.74 2.96 -1.59
N TYR A 118 -10.49 4.22 -1.93
CA TYR A 118 -11.09 5.35 -1.26
C TYR A 118 -12.43 5.70 -1.89
N GLN A 119 -13.49 5.73 -1.08
CA GLN A 119 -14.87 6.00 -1.50
C GLN A 119 -15.29 7.45 -1.24
N SER A 120 -14.70 8.11 -0.23
CA SER A 120 -15.00 9.51 0.08
C SER A 120 -13.75 10.27 0.52
N ALA A 121 -13.79 11.59 0.44
CA ALA A 121 -12.71 12.48 0.88
C ALA A 121 -13.27 13.87 1.22
N SER A 122 -12.43 14.74 1.76
CA SER A 122 -12.74 16.16 1.99
C SER A 122 -11.84 17.04 1.14
N LYS A 123 -12.36 18.18 0.67
CA LYS A 123 -11.53 19.19 -0.01
C LYS A 123 -10.45 19.72 0.94
N ASN A 124 -9.24 19.89 0.42
CA ASN A 124 -8.17 20.56 1.16
C ASN A 124 -8.48 22.06 1.23
N GLN A 125 -8.33 22.66 2.41
CA GLN A 125 -8.62 24.09 2.61
C GLN A 125 -7.59 25.01 1.93
N LYS A 126 -6.36 24.52 1.72
CA LYS A 126 -5.24 25.31 1.19
C LYS A 126 -5.08 25.21 -0.32
N TYR A 127 -5.37 24.04 -0.90
CA TYR A 127 -5.13 23.75 -2.31
C TYR A 127 -6.45 23.47 -3.02
N SER A 128 -6.74 24.21 -4.09
CA SER A 128 -8.04 24.23 -4.76
C SER A 128 -8.40 22.90 -5.42
N HIS A 129 -7.40 22.17 -5.94
CA HIS A 129 -7.58 20.89 -6.60
C HIS A 129 -6.86 19.77 -5.84
N LYS A 130 -6.99 19.80 -4.51
CA LYS A 130 -6.50 18.74 -3.63
C LYS A 130 -7.57 18.22 -2.68
N VAL A 131 -7.63 16.91 -2.49
CA VAL A 131 -8.41 16.26 -1.42
C VAL A 131 -7.52 15.82 -0.26
N THR A 132 -8.15 15.59 0.89
CA THR A 132 -7.55 15.06 2.12
C THR A 132 -8.59 14.22 2.86
N LYS A 133 -8.20 13.59 3.97
CA LYS A 133 -9.09 12.77 4.82
C LYS A 133 -9.86 11.71 4.01
N GLN A 134 -9.18 11.08 3.06
CA GLN A 134 -9.75 10.01 2.24
C GLN A 134 -10.14 8.83 3.13
N LYS A 135 -11.32 8.27 2.89
CA LYS A 135 -11.92 7.19 3.67
C LYS A 135 -12.19 5.98 2.78
N PHE A 136 -11.86 4.80 3.30
CA PHE A 136 -12.15 3.53 2.64
C PHE A 136 -13.64 3.23 2.69
N ASP A 137 -14.09 2.43 1.73
CA ASP A 137 -15.35 1.70 1.88
C ASP A 137 -15.19 0.65 2.99
N SER A 138 -15.83 0.88 4.14
CA SER A 138 -15.64 0.00 5.29
C SER A 138 -16.34 -1.35 5.15
N ASP A 139 -17.44 -1.43 4.41
CA ASP A 139 -18.17 -2.69 4.24
C ASP A 139 -17.41 -3.62 3.30
N TRP A 140 -16.81 -3.06 2.24
CA TRP A 140 -15.85 -3.76 1.37
C TRP A 140 -14.70 -4.42 2.14
N ILE A 141 -14.14 -3.69 3.12
CA ILE A 141 -13.06 -4.19 3.97
C ILE A 141 -13.57 -5.26 4.95
N LYS A 142 -14.71 -5.03 5.60
CA LYS A 142 -15.35 -6.01 6.51
C LYS A 142 -15.58 -7.35 5.81
N GLU A 143 -16.09 -7.33 4.59
CA GLU A 143 -16.33 -8.53 3.80
C GLU A 143 -15.03 -9.32 3.57
N ARG A 144 -13.93 -8.64 3.20
CA ARG A 144 -12.61 -9.26 3.00
C ARG A 144 -12.00 -9.80 4.28
N ILE A 145 -12.18 -9.08 5.40
CA ILE A 145 -11.78 -9.57 6.72
C ILE A 145 -12.49 -10.89 7.01
N LYS A 146 -13.82 -10.97 6.84
CA LYS A 146 -14.60 -12.20 7.05
C LYS A 146 -14.14 -13.35 6.14
N ARG A 147 -13.94 -13.08 4.85
CA ARG A 147 -13.44 -14.10 3.89
C ARG A 147 -12.09 -14.67 4.33
N LEU A 148 -11.16 -13.80 4.75
CA LEU A 148 -9.84 -14.20 5.23
C LEU A 148 -9.91 -14.91 6.59
N SER A 149 -10.69 -14.39 7.55
CA SER A 149 -10.78 -14.91 8.91
C SER A 149 -11.47 -16.27 8.97
N SER A 150 -12.54 -16.48 8.21
CA SER A 150 -13.39 -17.67 8.34
C SER A 150 -13.09 -18.75 7.29
N ASN A 151 -12.72 -18.39 6.06
CA ASN A 151 -12.77 -19.32 4.91
C ASN A 151 -11.42 -19.61 4.25
N TYR A 152 -10.33 -18.95 4.68
CA TYR A 152 -9.02 -19.09 4.06
C TYR A 152 -8.03 -19.82 4.96
N GLN A 153 -7.46 -20.91 4.46
CA GLN A 153 -6.57 -21.81 5.21
C GLN A 153 -5.11 -21.77 4.74
N SER A 154 -4.84 -21.30 3.51
CA SER A 154 -3.47 -21.15 3.02
C SER A 154 -2.76 -19.95 3.66
N ASP A 155 -1.44 -19.89 3.48
CA ASP A 155 -0.61 -18.84 4.05
C ASP A 155 -0.84 -17.44 3.41
N ALA A 156 -0.17 -16.44 3.96
CA ALA A 156 -0.26 -15.07 3.47
C ALA A 156 0.25 -14.90 2.03
N LEU A 157 1.25 -15.67 1.60
CA LEU A 157 1.77 -15.60 0.24
C LEU A 157 0.69 -16.00 -0.77
N HIS A 158 0.03 -17.14 -0.56
CA HIS A 158 -1.03 -17.62 -1.42
C HIS A 158 -2.21 -16.63 -1.45
N TRP A 159 -2.58 -16.08 -0.28
CA TRP A 159 -3.63 -15.06 -0.20
C TRP A 159 -3.27 -13.84 -1.04
N ASN A 160 -2.05 -13.33 -0.88
CA ASN A 160 -1.58 -12.12 -1.55
C ASN A 160 -1.51 -12.30 -3.07
N ILE A 161 -1.04 -13.45 -3.57
CA ILE A 161 -1.06 -13.75 -5.00
C ILE A 161 -2.49 -13.79 -5.55
N ARG A 162 -3.42 -14.40 -4.79
CA ARG A 162 -4.84 -14.40 -5.15
C ARG A 162 -5.40 -12.98 -5.24
N GLN A 163 -5.09 -12.11 -4.28
CA GLN A 163 -5.54 -10.71 -4.31
C GLN A 163 -5.06 -9.99 -5.59
N ILE A 164 -3.82 -10.25 -6.04
CA ILE A 164 -3.31 -9.65 -7.27
C ILE A 164 -4.03 -10.17 -8.50
N ARG A 165 -4.24 -11.49 -8.58
CA ARG A 165 -4.84 -12.12 -9.77
C ARG A 165 -6.34 -11.87 -9.90
N GLU A 166 -7.07 -11.84 -8.80
CA GLU A 166 -8.54 -11.82 -8.82
C GLU A 166 -9.13 -10.46 -8.43
N GLU A 167 -8.47 -9.70 -7.55
CA GLU A 167 -9.10 -8.54 -6.89
C GLU A 167 -8.49 -7.20 -7.30
N LEU A 168 -7.23 -7.17 -7.73
CA LEU A 168 -6.52 -5.91 -7.99
C LEU A 168 -7.18 -5.06 -9.10
N SER A 169 -7.48 -5.66 -10.27
CA SER A 169 -8.18 -4.92 -11.33
C SER A 169 -9.58 -4.44 -10.87
N PRO A 170 -10.45 -5.30 -10.29
CA PRO A 170 -11.74 -4.86 -9.76
C PRO A 170 -11.65 -3.72 -8.73
N VAL A 171 -10.65 -3.73 -7.83
CA VAL A 171 -10.46 -2.64 -6.84
C VAL A 171 -10.03 -1.34 -7.54
N ILE A 172 -9.17 -1.41 -8.56
CA ILE A 172 -8.78 -0.24 -9.36
C ILE A 172 -10.00 0.31 -10.11
N GLN A 173 -10.85 -0.56 -10.66
CA GLN A 173 -12.09 -0.15 -11.30
C GLN A 173 -13.00 0.61 -10.32
N LYS A 174 -13.16 0.12 -9.09
CA LYS A 174 -13.89 0.84 -8.02
C LYS A 174 -13.25 2.18 -7.67
N GLN A 175 -11.93 2.26 -7.68
CA GLN A 175 -11.22 3.52 -7.46
C GLN A 175 -11.45 4.54 -8.60
N ILE A 176 -11.48 4.08 -9.86
CA ILE A 176 -11.81 4.91 -11.02
C ILE A 176 -13.23 5.47 -10.90
N GLU A 177 -14.19 4.61 -10.54
CA GLU A 177 -15.59 4.99 -10.32
C GLU A 177 -15.76 6.01 -9.19
N ALA A 178 -15.00 5.85 -8.10
CA ALA A 178 -15.01 6.77 -6.97
C ALA A 178 -14.36 8.13 -7.29
N CYS A 179 -13.31 8.16 -8.11
CA CYS A 179 -12.59 9.38 -8.46
C CYS A 179 -13.41 10.27 -9.39
N ASP A 180 -13.81 9.81 -10.59
CA ASP A 180 -14.75 10.52 -11.47
C ASP A 180 -15.03 9.74 -12.79
N MET A 181 -16.12 8.98 -12.88
CA MET A 181 -16.59 8.48 -14.20
C MET A 181 -18.09 8.71 -14.40
N PRO A 182 -18.53 9.19 -15.59
CA PRO A 182 -19.94 9.32 -15.96
C PRO A 182 -20.76 8.02 -15.84
N LEU A 183 -20.11 6.86 -16.00
CA LEU A 183 -20.74 5.53 -16.09
C LEU A 183 -21.23 4.94 -14.74
N ALA A 184 -20.90 5.54 -13.61
CA ALA A 184 -21.39 5.06 -12.31
C ALA A 184 -22.87 5.45 -12.13
N LEU A 185 -23.75 4.45 -12.20
CA LEU A 185 -25.23 4.54 -12.07
C LEU A 185 -25.73 5.12 -10.73
N SER A 186 -24.86 5.35 -9.74
CA SER A 186 -25.22 6.05 -8.51
C SER A 186 -24.39 7.32 -8.34
N SER A 187 -25.07 8.47 -8.35
CA SER A 187 -24.48 9.81 -8.35
C SER A 187 -24.03 10.30 -6.97
N ALA A 188 -24.11 9.44 -5.94
CA ALA A 188 -23.95 9.80 -4.52
C ALA A 188 -22.51 9.64 -3.97
N TYR A 189 -21.63 8.88 -4.63
CA TYR A 189 -20.31 8.50 -4.08
C TYR A 189 -19.09 9.00 -4.87
N ARG A 190 -19.23 10.10 -5.62
CA ARG A 190 -18.11 10.64 -6.42
C ARG A 190 -17.32 11.68 -5.62
N ILE A 191 -16.03 11.41 -5.42
CA ILE A 191 -15.16 12.32 -4.68
C ILE A 191 -15.02 13.65 -5.42
N SER A 192 -14.80 13.64 -6.74
CA SER A 192 -14.70 14.88 -7.54
C SER A 192 -15.97 15.73 -7.44
N LYS A 193 -17.15 15.12 -7.58
CA LYS A 193 -18.45 15.81 -7.54
C LYS A 193 -18.73 16.40 -6.17
N THR A 194 -18.46 15.64 -5.10
CA THR A 194 -18.74 16.08 -3.72
C THR A 194 -17.74 17.14 -3.23
N THR A 195 -16.50 17.12 -3.72
CA THR A 195 -15.45 18.05 -3.29
C THR A 195 -15.21 19.21 -4.27
N GLY A 196 -15.67 19.10 -5.52
CA GLY A 196 -15.33 20.03 -6.61
C GLY A 196 -13.85 20.01 -6.99
N VAL A 197 -13.10 18.98 -6.62
CA VAL A 197 -11.66 18.85 -6.92
C VAL A 197 -11.47 18.20 -8.29
N ILE A 198 -10.55 18.78 -9.07
CA ILE A 198 -10.09 18.21 -10.33
C ILE A 198 -9.01 17.17 -10.01
N PHE A 199 -9.19 15.95 -10.51
CA PHE A 199 -8.24 14.87 -10.34
C PHE A 199 -7.21 14.83 -11.47
N HIS A 200 -6.13 14.08 -11.25
CA HIS A 200 -5.24 13.73 -12.34
C HIS A 200 -6.00 13.04 -13.48
N ASN A 201 -5.43 13.08 -14.68
CA ASN A 201 -6.04 12.39 -15.81
C ASN A 201 -6.29 10.90 -15.55
N LEU A 202 -7.41 10.40 -16.06
CA LEU A 202 -7.80 9.00 -15.94
C LEU A 202 -6.83 8.05 -16.65
N ALA A 203 -6.14 8.51 -17.69
CA ALA A 203 -5.19 7.71 -18.46
C ALA A 203 -4.16 6.99 -17.58
N GLY A 204 -3.71 7.61 -16.48
CA GLY A 204 -2.78 6.97 -15.55
C GLY A 204 -3.40 5.79 -14.79
N LEU A 205 -4.67 5.87 -14.38
CA LEU A 205 -5.40 4.79 -13.72
C LEU A 205 -5.77 3.68 -14.70
N THR A 206 -6.25 4.05 -15.89
CA THR A 206 -6.61 3.10 -16.95
C THR A 206 -5.40 2.31 -17.41
N ASN A 207 -4.28 2.98 -17.73
CA ASN A 207 -3.04 2.30 -18.10
C ASN A 207 -2.52 1.40 -16.98
N PHE A 208 -2.63 1.83 -15.73
CA PHE A 208 -2.25 0.97 -14.59
C PHE A 208 -3.10 -0.30 -14.53
N ARG A 209 -4.43 -0.19 -14.73
CA ARG A 209 -5.33 -1.34 -14.79
C ARG A 209 -5.00 -2.26 -15.96
N GLU A 210 -4.79 -1.70 -17.16
CA GLU A 210 -4.44 -2.47 -18.37
C GLU A 210 -3.14 -3.27 -18.22
N ILE A 211 -2.11 -2.68 -17.60
CA ILE A 211 -0.86 -3.38 -17.29
C ILE A 211 -1.10 -4.60 -16.39
N ILE A 212 -1.99 -4.47 -15.40
CA ILE A 212 -2.31 -5.55 -14.46
C ILE A 212 -3.16 -6.63 -15.13
N GLU A 213 -4.09 -6.25 -16.00
CA GLU A 213 -4.98 -7.17 -16.73
C GLU A 213 -4.24 -7.96 -17.80
N ARG A 214 -3.16 -7.42 -18.36
CA ARG A 214 -2.40 -8.10 -19.42
C ARG A 214 -1.62 -9.28 -18.87
N ASP A 215 -0.78 -9.04 -17.87
CA ASP A 215 0.04 -10.07 -17.24
C ASP A 215 0.62 -9.61 -15.90
N ILE A 216 0.79 -10.55 -14.96
CA ILE A 216 1.43 -10.29 -13.68
C ILE A 216 2.90 -9.87 -13.84
N ASP A 217 3.60 -10.44 -14.83
CA ASP A 217 5.00 -10.09 -15.09
C ASP A 217 5.15 -8.66 -15.63
N GLU A 218 4.16 -8.17 -16.38
CA GLU A 218 4.12 -6.76 -16.77
C GLU A 218 3.94 -5.84 -15.57
N PHE A 219 3.04 -6.18 -14.63
CA PHE A 219 2.89 -5.43 -13.39
C PHE A 219 4.18 -5.43 -12.55
N ILE A 220 4.87 -6.56 -12.47
CA ILE A 220 6.17 -6.70 -11.79
C ILE A 220 7.22 -5.78 -12.44
N ASN A 221 7.36 -5.87 -13.77
CA ASN A 221 8.36 -5.11 -14.52
C ASN A 221 8.08 -3.61 -14.47
N HIS A 222 6.81 -3.21 -14.61
CA HIS A 222 6.39 -1.81 -14.48
C HIS A 222 6.70 -1.27 -13.07
N SER A 223 6.36 -2.04 -12.03
CA SER A 223 6.64 -1.67 -10.64
C SER A 223 8.13 -1.46 -10.38
N ARG A 224 8.97 -2.41 -10.82
CA ARG A 224 10.42 -2.40 -10.59
C ARG A 224 11.12 -1.30 -11.38
N THR A 225 10.72 -1.06 -12.63
CA THR A 225 11.24 0.05 -13.44
C THR A 225 11.03 1.39 -12.74
N ARG A 226 9.82 1.64 -12.21
CA ARG A 226 9.52 2.88 -11.49
C ARG A 226 10.32 3.01 -10.18
N ALA A 227 10.51 1.90 -9.47
CA ALA A 227 11.28 1.89 -8.22
C ALA A 227 12.77 2.16 -8.46
N GLU A 228 13.36 1.57 -9.50
CA GLU A 228 14.74 1.80 -9.92
C GLU A 228 14.96 3.26 -10.36
N GLN A 229 14.06 3.79 -11.19
CA GLN A 229 14.11 5.21 -11.59
C GLN A 229 13.99 6.16 -10.38
N ALA A 230 13.18 5.82 -9.38
CA ALA A 230 13.08 6.61 -8.16
C ALA A 230 14.39 6.59 -7.38
N GLN A 231 15.00 5.42 -7.20
CA GLN A 231 16.31 5.28 -6.56
C GLN A 231 17.37 6.12 -7.30
N SER A 232 17.43 6.07 -8.63
CA SER A 232 18.38 6.85 -9.42
C SER A 232 18.23 8.37 -9.23
N ARG A 233 16.98 8.88 -9.20
CA ARG A 233 16.72 10.31 -8.95
C ARG A 233 17.13 10.74 -7.53
N GLU A 234 16.89 9.89 -6.53
CA GLU A 234 17.27 10.17 -5.14
C GLU A 234 18.79 10.16 -4.94
N LEU A 235 19.50 9.29 -5.67
CA LEU A 235 20.97 9.23 -5.65
C LEU A 235 21.60 10.50 -6.22
N SER A 236 21.02 11.07 -7.28
CA SER A 236 21.51 12.31 -7.90
C SER A 236 21.15 13.58 -7.11
N THR A 237 20.22 13.49 -6.16
CA THR A 237 19.75 14.65 -5.40
C THR A 237 20.58 14.80 -4.12
N ILE A 238 21.14 15.99 -3.89
CA ILE A 238 21.82 16.34 -2.63
C ILE A 238 20.89 17.25 -1.84
N HIS A 239 20.54 16.85 -0.62
CA HIS A 239 19.69 17.66 0.26
C HIS A 239 20.52 18.35 1.34
N VAL A 240 20.24 19.63 1.62
CA VAL A 240 21.02 20.46 2.58
C VAL A 240 21.00 19.87 4.00
N TYR A 241 19.94 19.15 4.36
CA TYR A 241 19.80 18.46 5.65
C TYR A 241 20.27 17.00 5.65
N GLU A 242 20.84 16.52 4.56
CA GLU A 242 21.38 15.17 4.50
C GLU A 242 22.81 15.18 5.05
N ASN A 243 22.98 14.66 6.26
CA ASN A 243 24.29 14.43 6.83
C ASN A 243 24.79 13.10 6.25
N LEU A 244 25.84 13.04 5.44
CA LEU A 244 26.42 11.76 5.02
C LEU A 244 27.77 11.55 5.74
N ALA A 245 28.05 10.31 6.16
CA ALA A 245 29.38 9.97 6.70
C ALA A 245 30.45 9.97 5.59
N THR A 246 30.01 9.75 4.35
CA THR A 246 30.79 9.71 3.13
C THR A 246 30.31 10.80 2.17
N ALA A 247 31.13 11.19 1.19
CA ALA A 247 30.74 12.19 0.20
C ALA A 247 29.67 11.71 -0.80
N SER A 248 29.41 10.40 -0.88
CA SER A 248 28.48 9.80 -1.84
C SER A 248 27.43 8.91 -1.18
N LYS A 249 26.27 8.81 -1.83
CA LYS A 249 25.21 7.87 -1.50
C LYS A 249 25.48 6.52 -2.16
N ALA A 250 25.08 5.44 -1.48
CA ALA A 250 25.09 4.10 -2.02
C ALA A 250 23.68 3.68 -2.49
N SER A 251 23.62 3.00 -3.63
CA SER A 251 22.46 2.24 -4.05
C SER A 251 22.44 0.89 -3.33
N ILE A 252 21.27 0.48 -2.83
CA ILE A 252 21.08 -0.80 -2.15
C ILE A 252 19.94 -1.53 -2.86
N THR A 253 20.22 -2.72 -3.39
CA THR A 253 19.21 -3.61 -3.97
C THR A 253 19.14 -4.88 -3.14
N ILE A 254 17.97 -5.16 -2.55
CA ILE A 254 17.74 -6.37 -1.76
C ILE A 254 16.72 -7.25 -2.47
N THR A 255 17.00 -8.53 -2.66
CA THR A 255 16.01 -9.51 -3.14
C THR A 255 15.59 -10.47 -2.03
N ASN A 256 14.48 -11.18 -2.20
CA ASN A 256 14.10 -12.25 -1.28
C ASN A 256 13.61 -13.51 -2.02
N ILE A 257 13.43 -14.59 -1.27
CA ILE A 257 13.00 -15.90 -1.79
C ILE A 257 11.58 -15.91 -2.36
N VAL A 258 10.72 -14.95 -1.98
CA VAL A 258 9.34 -14.85 -2.47
C VAL A 258 9.21 -13.94 -3.71
N GLY A 259 10.32 -13.54 -4.32
CA GLY A 259 10.35 -12.76 -5.56
C GLY A 259 10.24 -11.24 -5.39
N GLY A 260 10.45 -10.71 -4.19
CA GLY A 260 10.57 -9.26 -3.95
C GLY A 260 11.92 -8.70 -4.40
N LYS A 261 11.93 -7.47 -4.92
CA LYS A 261 13.13 -6.70 -5.31
C LYS A 261 13.03 -5.26 -4.80
N TYR A 262 13.76 -4.96 -3.74
CA TYR A 262 13.71 -3.69 -3.02
C TYR A 262 14.86 -2.78 -3.44
N PHE A 263 14.52 -1.67 -4.08
CA PHE A 263 15.45 -0.59 -4.38
C PHE A 263 15.41 0.43 -3.23
N LEU A 264 16.55 0.61 -2.57
CA LEU A 264 16.76 1.46 -1.40
C LEU A 264 18.02 2.31 -1.62
N GLN A 265 18.16 3.41 -0.88
CA GLN A 265 19.38 4.21 -0.90
C GLN A 265 19.89 4.40 0.53
N SER A 266 21.21 4.53 0.68
CA SER A 266 21.79 4.90 1.97
C SER A 266 21.32 6.30 2.35
N MET A 267 20.79 6.44 3.55
CA MET A 267 20.59 7.73 4.22
C MET A 267 21.19 7.61 5.62
N LYS A 268 21.83 8.66 6.12
CA LYS A 268 22.24 8.74 7.52
C LYS A 268 21.05 9.30 8.31
N PHE A 269 20.72 8.67 9.42
CA PHE A 269 19.80 9.18 10.42
C PHE A 269 20.58 9.96 11.49
#